data_AF-A0A1X0IS05-F1
#
_entry.id   AF-A0A1X0IS05-F1
#
_cell.length_a   1.000
_cell.length_b   1.000
_cell.length_c   1.000
_cell.angle_alpha   90.00
_cell.angle_beta   90.00
_cell.angle_gamma   90.00
#
_symmetry.space_group_name_H-M   'P 1'
#
loop_
_entity.id
_entity.type
_entity.pdbx_description
1 polymer ?
#
loop_
_entity_poly.entity_id
_entity_poly.type
_entity_poly.pdbx_seq_one_letter_code
_entity_poly.pdbx_strand_id
1 'polypeptide(L)'
;MPLTAELPSAVRYLVPGVMGGIVCFAFSRWLIEPLISTAVDYEGAREHAEAELAGEAHGHGHELFSRSVQENFGAAVGIIAFAVAMGVLFVVAYTVIRSAVERRGGTADPTGLALLLSAGMFGAITLVPGLKYPPNPPTVGLEETIGARSSAFLTVTVVSVIAACVATAAGLAWSRRWGSWPATALAVGGYAVVMLIAFVSLPGFHEVPGPLSGPDGILMEGFPAQVLADFRVYSLLNQALMWTTIGVTWALLSGLAARHRQRSVGMDYVAT
;
A
#
# COMPACT_ATOMS: atom_id res chain seq x y z
N MET A 1 -36.13 -25.62 -10.93
CA MET A 1 -35.12 -24.56 -11.12
C MET A 1 -34.91 -23.88 -9.77
N PRO A 2 -34.01 -24.35 -8.90
CA PRO A 2 -33.83 -23.75 -7.58
C PRO A 2 -32.81 -22.61 -7.65
N LEU A 3 -33.18 -21.50 -7.01
CA LEU A 3 -32.46 -20.23 -6.91
C LEU A 3 -31.43 -20.28 -5.78
N THR A 4 -30.35 -21.04 -5.95
CA THR A 4 -29.11 -20.82 -5.20
C THR A 4 -28.16 -20.10 -6.13
N ALA A 5 -28.32 -18.78 -6.20
CA ALA A 5 -27.28 -17.90 -6.74
C ALA A 5 -26.09 -17.99 -5.79
N GLU A 6 -25.24 -19.00 -6.01
CA GLU A 6 -23.83 -18.96 -5.66
C GLU A 6 -23.36 -17.56 -6.05
N LEU A 7 -23.02 -16.71 -5.08
CA LEU A 7 -22.35 -15.44 -5.36
C LEU A 7 -21.19 -15.80 -6.31
N PRO A 8 -21.14 -15.23 -7.54
CA PRO A 8 -20.16 -15.66 -8.52
C PRO A 8 -18.79 -15.62 -7.88
N SER A 9 -17.97 -16.65 -8.08
CA SER A 9 -16.63 -16.78 -7.48
C SER A 9 -15.81 -15.48 -7.54
N ALA A 10 -16.01 -14.68 -8.59
CA ALA A 10 -15.51 -13.31 -8.74
C ALA A 10 -15.79 -12.39 -7.54
N VAL A 11 -17.00 -12.37 -6.99
CA VAL A 11 -17.39 -11.51 -5.86
C VAL A 11 -16.55 -11.84 -4.62
N ARG A 12 -16.31 -13.13 -4.35
CA ARG A 12 -15.48 -13.57 -3.21
C ARG A 12 -14.04 -13.07 -3.29
N TYR A 13 -13.49 -12.93 -4.49
CA TYR A 13 -12.12 -12.44 -4.71
C TYR A 13 -12.01 -10.91 -4.59
N LEU A 14 -13.11 -10.17 -4.76
CA LEU A 14 -13.14 -8.72 -4.62
C LEU A 14 -13.36 -8.26 -3.16
N VAL A 15 -14.08 -9.05 -2.36
CA VAL A 15 -14.45 -8.71 -0.97
C VAL A 15 -13.27 -8.25 -0.11
N PRO A 16 -12.09 -8.93 -0.07
CA PRO A 16 -10.97 -8.46 0.75
C PRO A 16 -10.53 -7.04 0.41
N GLY A 17 -10.45 -6.72 -0.87
CA GLY A 17 -10.03 -5.41 -1.34
C GLY A 17 -11.09 -4.33 -1.10
N VAL A 18 -12.38 -4.64 -1.27
CA VAL A 18 -13.47 -3.72 -0.94
C VAL A 18 -13.47 -3.39 0.56
N MET A 19 -13.34 -4.40 1.42
CA MET A 19 -13.28 -4.19 2.87
C MET A 19 -12.07 -3.35 3.27
N GLY A 20 -10.89 -3.65 2.68
CA GLY A 20 -9.69 -2.84 2.87
C GLY A 20 -9.90 -1.39 2.45
N GLY A 21 -10.53 -1.17 1.28
CA GLY A 21 -10.82 0.15 0.74
C GLY A 21 -11.75 0.98 1.63
N ILE A 22 -12.81 0.38 2.17
CA ILE A 22 -13.75 1.06 3.09
C ILE A 22 -13.04 1.50 4.37
N VAL A 23 -12.25 0.61 4.98
CA VAL A 23 -11.47 0.92 6.19
C VAL A 23 -10.46 2.04 5.92
N CYS A 24 -9.76 1.97 4.79
CA CYS A 24 -8.77 2.98 4.42
C CYS A 24 -9.40 4.33 4.11
N PHE A 25 -10.55 4.34 3.43
CA PHE A 25 -11.26 5.57 3.15
C PHE A 25 -11.71 6.25 4.44
N ALA A 26 -12.30 5.50 5.38
CA ALA A 26 -12.71 6.05 6.67
C ALA A 26 -11.52 6.62 7.45
N PHE A 27 -10.40 5.90 7.51
CA PHE A 27 -9.18 6.36 8.16
C PHE A 27 -8.61 7.62 7.48
N SER A 28 -8.49 7.59 6.15
CA SER A 28 -7.98 8.71 5.35
C SER A 28 -8.83 9.96 5.54
N ARG A 29 -10.15 9.83 5.51
CA ARG A 29 -11.08 10.96 5.63
C ARG A 29 -10.96 11.67 6.99
N TRP A 30 -10.60 10.94 8.05
CA TRP A 30 -10.56 11.46 9.42
C TRP A 30 -9.17 11.92 9.84
N LEU A 31 -8.11 11.26 9.38
CA LEU A 31 -6.75 11.51 9.86
C LEU A 31 -5.80 12.07 8.81
N ILE A 32 -5.99 11.73 7.53
CA ILE A 32 -5.09 12.19 6.45
C ILE A 32 -5.64 13.46 5.80
N GLU A 33 -6.94 13.54 5.56
CA GLU A 33 -7.57 14.68 4.90
C GLU A 33 -7.30 16.03 5.60
N PRO A 34 -7.35 16.14 6.95
CA PRO A 34 -6.96 17.39 7.61
C PRO A 34 -5.53 17.83 7.30
N LEU A 35 -4.60 16.89 7.15
CA LEU A 35 -3.21 17.17 6.82
C LEU A 35 -3.04 17.59 5.35
N ILE A 36 -3.84 17.00 4.45
CA ILE A 36 -3.93 17.42 3.04
C ILE A 36 -4.47 18.86 2.98
N SER A 37 -5.50 19.18 3.77
CA SER A 37 -6.03 20.55 3.85
C SER A 37 -4.94 21.54 4.24
N THR A 38 -4.16 21.24 5.28
CA THR A 38 -3.04 22.11 5.71
C THR A 38 -1.97 22.25 4.62
N ALA A 39 -1.71 21.20 3.85
CA ALA A 39 -0.77 21.26 2.73
C ALA A 39 -1.25 22.18 1.59
N VAL A 40 -2.53 22.11 1.24
CA VAL A 40 -3.15 23.00 0.25
C VAL A 40 -3.14 24.45 0.72
N ASP A 41 -3.48 24.70 1.99
CA ASP A 41 -3.48 26.05 2.56
C ASP A 41 -2.06 26.65 2.57
N TYR A 42 -1.05 25.82 2.84
CA TYR A 42 0.37 26.21 2.74
C TYR A 42 0.79 26.54 1.31
N GLU A 43 0.42 25.72 0.33
CA GLU A 43 0.72 25.99 -1.08
C GLU A 43 0.15 27.33 -1.53
N GLY A 44 -1.13 27.59 -1.28
CA GLY A 44 -1.76 28.86 -1.66
C GLY A 44 -1.13 30.07 -0.99
N ALA A 45 -0.73 29.98 0.27
CA ALA A 45 -0.01 31.05 0.95
C ALA A 45 1.40 31.27 0.36
N ARG A 46 2.07 30.19 -0.05
CA ARG A 46 3.39 30.26 -0.67
C ARG A 46 3.33 30.86 -2.08
N GLU A 47 2.38 30.43 -2.90
CA GLU A 47 2.12 31.02 -4.22
C GLU A 47 1.82 32.53 -4.10
N HIS A 48 1.09 32.94 -3.06
CA HIS A 48 0.84 34.36 -2.78
C HIS A 48 2.12 35.14 -2.50
N ALA A 49 2.99 34.61 -1.65
CA ALA A 49 4.26 35.25 -1.32
C ALA A 49 5.23 35.26 -2.52
N GLU A 50 5.26 34.20 -3.34
CA GLU A 50 6.07 34.14 -4.56
C GLU A 50 5.57 35.12 -5.64
N ALA A 51 4.24 35.28 -5.78
CA ALA A 51 3.66 36.26 -6.69
C ALA A 51 3.96 37.71 -6.26
N GLU A 52 3.93 38.00 -4.95
CA GLU A 52 4.30 39.32 -4.41
C GLU A 52 5.76 39.66 -4.68
N LEU A 53 6.66 38.66 -4.60
CA LEU A 53 8.07 38.81 -4.97
C LEU A 53 8.28 39.01 -6.48
N ALA A 54 7.53 38.29 -7.32
CA ALA A 54 7.65 38.36 -8.78
C ALA A 54 6.95 39.57 -9.39
N GLY A 55 6.06 40.24 -8.65
CA GLY A 55 5.22 41.33 -9.15
C GLY A 55 4.17 40.87 -10.18
N GLU A 56 3.84 39.57 -10.20
CA GLU A 56 2.88 38.96 -11.12
C GLU A 56 1.49 38.85 -10.48
N ALA A 57 0.44 39.08 -11.28
CA ALA A 57 -0.95 38.91 -10.83
C ALA A 57 -1.36 37.43 -10.88
N HIS A 58 -2.03 36.97 -9.82
CA HIS A 58 -2.53 35.61 -9.63
C HIS A 58 -3.20 35.00 -10.87
N GLY A 59 -2.57 33.97 -11.44
CA GLY A 59 -3.23 33.03 -12.32
C GLY A 59 -3.90 31.95 -11.48
N HIS A 60 -5.15 32.15 -11.07
CA HIS A 60 -5.91 31.10 -10.39
C HIS A 60 -6.10 29.90 -11.35
N GLY A 61 -5.31 28.84 -11.16
CA GLY A 61 -5.54 27.56 -11.80
C GLY A 61 -6.96 27.11 -11.49
N HIS A 62 -7.81 27.02 -12.52
CA HIS A 62 -9.21 26.65 -12.33
C HIS A 62 -9.26 25.17 -11.90
N GLU A 63 -9.62 24.90 -10.64
CA GLU A 63 -9.90 23.54 -10.19
C GLU A 63 -11.00 22.92 -11.08
N LEU A 64 -10.71 21.80 -11.73
CA LEU A 64 -11.69 21.07 -12.56
C LEU A 64 -12.83 20.48 -11.73
N PHE A 65 -12.58 20.18 -10.45
CA PHE A 65 -13.55 19.68 -9.47
C PHE A 65 -13.34 20.40 -8.14
N SER A 66 -14.43 20.79 -7.47
CA SER A 66 -14.32 21.41 -6.15
C SER A 66 -13.63 20.49 -5.15
N ARG A 67 -12.83 21.08 -4.25
CA ARG A 67 -12.21 20.38 -3.11
C ARG A 67 -13.18 19.42 -2.40
N SER A 68 -14.42 19.84 -2.16
CA SER A 68 -15.47 19.03 -1.53
C SER A 68 -15.83 17.74 -2.29
N VAL A 69 -15.77 17.75 -3.62
CA VAL A 69 -16.00 16.57 -4.47
C VAL A 69 -14.76 15.66 -4.43
N GLN A 70 -13.56 16.24 -4.44
CA GLN A 70 -12.31 15.49 -4.40
C GLN A 70 -12.12 14.74 -3.08
N GLU A 71 -12.29 15.40 -1.93
CA GLU A 71 -12.08 14.80 -0.59
C GLU A 71 -13.08 13.69 -0.25
N ASN A 72 -14.27 13.71 -0.86
CA ASN A 72 -15.35 12.77 -0.55
C ASN A 72 -15.50 11.73 -1.65
N PHE A 73 -15.96 12.13 -2.83
CA PHE A 73 -16.27 11.17 -3.89
C PHE A 73 -15.01 10.71 -4.63
N GLY A 74 -14.12 11.64 -4.97
CA GLY A 74 -12.86 11.34 -5.65
C GLY A 74 -11.97 10.40 -4.81
N ALA A 75 -11.74 10.77 -3.55
CA ALA A 75 -10.95 9.98 -2.62
C ALA A 75 -11.57 8.60 -2.34
N ALA A 76 -12.88 8.52 -2.13
CA ALA A 76 -13.56 7.24 -1.92
C ALA A 76 -13.37 6.29 -3.11
N VAL A 77 -13.64 6.78 -4.32
CA VAL A 77 -13.51 5.98 -5.54
C VAL A 77 -12.05 5.54 -5.74
N GLY A 78 -11.09 6.46 -5.62
CA GLY A 78 -9.68 6.17 -5.81
C GLY A 78 -9.13 5.16 -4.79
N ILE A 79 -9.39 5.37 -3.50
CA ILE A 79 -8.91 4.50 -2.42
C ILE A 79 -9.53 3.11 -2.51
N ILE A 80 -10.84 3.03 -2.75
CA ILE A 80 -11.53 1.74 -2.85
C ILE A 80 -11.08 0.98 -4.10
N ALA A 81 -10.99 1.65 -5.26
CA ALA A 81 -10.52 1.00 -6.49
C ALA A 81 -9.08 0.47 -6.35
N PHE A 82 -8.19 1.26 -5.74
CA PHE A 82 -6.83 0.82 -5.45
C PHE A 82 -6.80 -0.40 -4.52
N ALA A 83 -7.55 -0.36 -3.41
CA ALA A 83 -7.61 -1.47 -2.46
C ALA A 83 -8.21 -2.74 -3.08
N VAL A 84 -9.18 -2.61 -4.00
CA VAL A 84 -9.70 -3.74 -4.79
C VAL A 84 -8.61 -4.34 -5.66
N ALA A 85 -7.84 -3.53 -6.38
CA ALA A 85 -6.72 -4.02 -7.19
C ALA A 85 -5.67 -4.75 -6.32
N MET A 86 -5.35 -4.20 -5.15
CA MET A 86 -4.44 -4.85 -4.19
C MET A 86 -5.01 -6.15 -3.62
N GLY A 87 -6.32 -6.20 -3.34
CA GLY A 87 -7.02 -7.41 -2.91
C GLY A 87 -6.98 -8.52 -3.96
N VAL A 88 -7.17 -8.18 -5.24
CA VAL A 88 -7.04 -9.13 -6.35
C VAL A 88 -5.60 -9.64 -6.47
N LEU A 89 -4.61 -8.75 -6.42
CA LEU A 89 -3.20 -9.12 -6.43
C LEU A 89 -2.86 -10.09 -5.28
N PHE A 90 -3.37 -9.79 -4.08
CA PHE A 90 -3.23 -10.65 -2.90
C PHE A 90 -3.81 -12.04 -3.12
N VAL A 91 -5.03 -12.15 -3.64
CA VAL A 91 -5.69 -13.43 -3.93
C VAL A 91 -4.87 -14.24 -4.94
N VAL A 92 -4.36 -13.61 -5.99
CA VAL A 92 -3.51 -14.27 -7.00
C VAL A 92 -2.23 -14.78 -6.35
N ALA A 93 -1.53 -13.95 -5.58
CA ALA A 93 -0.33 -14.35 -4.86
C ALA A 93 -0.61 -15.52 -3.89
N TYR A 94 -1.71 -15.46 -3.13
CA TYR A 94 -2.13 -16.49 -2.20
C TYR A 94 -2.35 -17.83 -2.90
N THR A 95 -3.09 -17.82 -4.02
CA THR A 95 -3.40 -19.03 -4.77
C THR A 95 -2.14 -19.65 -5.39
N VAL A 96 -1.23 -18.85 -5.93
CA VAL A 96 0.05 -19.31 -6.48
C VAL A 96 0.95 -19.92 -5.40
N ILE A 97 1.13 -19.22 -4.27
CA ILE A 97 2.00 -19.69 -3.18
C ILE A 97 1.42 -20.96 -2.55
N ARG A 98 0.12 -20.98 -2.25
CA ARG A 98 -0.55 -22.18 -1.72
C ARG A 98 -0.34 -23.37 -2.66
N SER A 99 -0.58 -23.19 -3.95
CA SER A 99 -0.42 -24.25 -4.96
C SER A 99 1.04 -24.71 -5.05
N ALA A 100 2.01 -23.81 -4.93
CA ALA A 100 3.43 -24.14 -4.94
C ALA A 100 3.85 -24.97 -3.71
N VAL A 101 3.30 -24.66 -2.53
CA VAL A 101 3.53 -25.44 -1.30
C VAL A 101 2.91 -26.83 -1.42
N GLU A 102 1.66 -26.93 -1.87
CA GLU A 102 0.93 -28.20 -2.03
C GLU A 102 1.62 -29.13 -3.05
N ARG A 103 2.06 -28.59 -4.21
CA ARG A 103 2.83 -29.35 -5.22
C ARG A 103 4.13 -29.94 -4.69
N ARG A 104 4.70 -29.34 -3.63
CA ARG A 104 5.91 -29.82 -2.97
C ARG A 104 5.62 -30.76 -1.80
N GLY A 105 4.37 -31.22 -1.65
CA GLY A 105 3.94 -32.14 -0.60
C GLY A 105 3.83 -31.50 0.79
N GLY A 106 3.87 -30.17 0.87
CA GLY A 106 3.64 -29.43 2.12
C GLY A 106 2.15 -29.17 2.35
N THR A 107 1.79 -28.91 3.60
CA THR A 107 0.47 -28.39 3.97
C THR A 107 0.63 -26.96 4.48
N ALA A 108 -0.24 -26.06 4.05
CA ALA A 108 -0.28 -24.68 4.53
C ALA A 108 -1.59 -24.46 5.28
N ASP A 109 -1.50 -24.01 6.53
CA ASP A 109 -2.69 -23.49 7.21
C ASP A 109 -3.22 -22.27 6.44
N PRO A 110 -4.48 -22.29 5.96
CA PRO A 110 -5.03 -21.21 5.16
C PRO A 110 -4.98 -19.86 5.85
N THR A 111 -5.19 -19.84 7.17
CA THR A 111 -5.20 -18.62 7.99
C THR A 111 -3.80 -18.04 8.12
N GLY A 112 -2.84 -18.86 8.55
CA GLY A 112 -1.44 -18.47 8.70
C GLY A 112 -0.84 -17.99 7.37
N LEU A 113 -1.11 -18.69 6.26
CA LEU A 113 -0.65 -18.27 4.94
C LEU A 113 -1.22 -16.91 4.53
N ALA A 114 -2.51 -16.67 4.77
CA ALA A 114 -3.16 -15.42 4.43
C ALA A 114 -2.54 -14.22 5.18
N LEU A 115 -2.34 -14.38 6.49
CA LEU A 115 -1.78 -13.33 7.34
C LEU A 115 -0.31 -13.07 7.04
N LEU A 116 0.50 -14.13 6.88
CA LEU A 116 1.92 -14.00 6.55
C LEU A 116 2.13 -13.39 5.16
N LEU A 117 1.32 -13.80 4.17
CA LEU A 117 1.39 -13.21 2.84
C LEU A 117 1.01 -11.74 2.87
N SER A 118 -0.04 -11.37 3.60
CA SER A 118 -0.46 -9.98 3.72
C SER A 118 0.65 -9.13 4.34
N ALA A 119 1.25 -9.59 5.44
CA ALA A 119 2.39 -8.92 6.06
C ALA A 119 3.60 -8.82 5.11
N GLY A 120 3.90 -9.87 4.36
CA GLY A 120 4.97 -9.89 3.36
C GLY A 120 4.72 -8.91 2.20
N MET A 121 3.48 -8.83 1.71
CA MET A 121 3.08 -7.89 0.65
C MET A 121 3.10 -6.45 1.14
N PHE A 122 2.62 -6.16 2.36
CA PHE A 122 2.81 -4.86 2.99
C PHE A 122 4.29 -4.49 3.07
N GLY A 123 5.13 -5.43 3.51
CA GLY A 123 6.58 -5.28 3.57
C GLY A 123 7.20 -4.89 2.22
N ALA A 124 6.91 -5.70 1.20
CA ALA A 124 7.53 -5.60 -0.12
C ALA A 124 6.98 -4.44 -0.96
N ILE A 125 5.68 -4.14 -0.87
CA ILE A 125 5.02 -3.15 -1.74
C ILE A 125 5.01 -1.77 -1.10
N THR A 126 4.87 -1.69 0.22
CA THR A 126 4.66 -0.42 0.92
C THR A 126 5.82 -0.06 1.82
N LEU A 127 6.10 -0.89 2.84
CA LEU A 127 6.98 -0.52 3.94
C LEU A 127 8.40 -0.25 3.44
N VAL A 128 9.02 -1.23 2.77
CA VAL A 128 10.42 -1.10 2.35
C VAL A 128 10.60 -0.01 1.30
N PRO A 129 9.82 0.07 0.20
CA PRO A 129 9.88 1.22 -0.71
C PRO A 129 9.69 2.57 0.01
N GLY A 130 8.74 2.64 0.94
CA GLY A 130 8.43 3.83 1.73
C GLY A 130 9.55 4.26 2.69
N LEU A 131 10.45 3.36 3.09
CA LEU A 131 11.64 3.73 3.87
C LEU A 131 12.63 4.55 3.04
N LYS A 132 12.76 4.25 1.74
CA LYS A 132 13.65 4.99 0.84
C LYS A 132 12.99 6.27 0.33
N TYR A 133 11.71 6.19 -0.02
CA TYR A 133 10.95 7.29 -0.59
C TYR A 133 9.62 7.44 0.17
N PRO A 134 9.63 8.11 1.34
CA PRO A 134 8.41 8.33 2.10
C PRO A 134 7.45 9.23 1.31
N PRO A 135 6.13 9.05 1.48
CA PRO A 135 5.15 9.90 0.81
C PRO A 135 5.21 11.32 1.36
N ASN A 136 4.93 12.30 0.51
CA ASN A 136 4.67 13.67 0.94
C ASN A 136 3.17 13.94 0.76
N PRO A 137 2.60 14.90 1.51
CA PRO A 137 1.27 15.42 1.19
C PRO A 137 1.20 15.82 -0.30
N PRO A 138 0.01 15.77 -0.92
CA PRO A 138 -0.23 16.48 -2.17
C PRO A 138 0.30 17.91 -2.04
N THR A 139 0.75 18.51 -3.14
CA THR A 139 1.27 19.90 -3.21
C THR A 139 2.59 20.15 -2.48
N VAL A 140 3.07 19.21 -1.67
CA VAL A 140 4.38 19.29 -0.98
C VAL A 140 5.44 18.52 -1.76
N GLY A 141 6.10 19.22 -2.67
CA GLY A 141 7.21 18.73 -3.50
C GLY A 141 7.74 19.83 -4.42
N LEU A 142 8.73 19.48 -5.25
CA LEU A 142 9.24 20.36 -6.30
C LEU A 142 8.79 19.81 -7.66
N GLU A 143 8.11 20.63 -8.46
CA GLU A 143 7.59 20.22 -9.78
C GLU A 143 8.67 19.61 -10.67
N GLU A 144 9.86 20.20 -10.64
CA GLU A 144 11.04 19.79 -11.40
C GLU A 144 11.50 18.36 -11.10
N THR A 145 11.24 17.85 -9.90
CA THR A 145 11.69 16.52 -9.47
C THR A 145 10.57 15.48 -9.41
N ILE A 146 9.30 15.86 -9.56
CA ILE A 146 8.14 14.95 -9.49
C ILE A 146 8.33 13.73 -10.40
N GLY A 147 8.76 13.93 -11.66
CA GLY A 147 8.96 12.84 -12.61
C GLY A 147 10.08 11.88 -12.20
N ALA A 148 11.21 12.43 -11.76
CA ALA A 148 12.37 11.64 -11.31
C ALA A 148 12.06 10.85 -10.04
N ARG A 149 11.36 11.44 -9.07
CA ARG A 149 10.97 10.75 -7.84
C ARG A 149 9.91 9.69 -8.09
N SER A 150 8.91 9.98 -8.92
CA SER A 150 7.85 9.02 -9.25
C SER A 150 8.41 7.78 -9.95
N SER A 151 9.32 7.98 -10.91
CA SER A 151 10.02 6.87 -11.57
C SER A 151 10.91 6.10 -10.60
N ALA A 152 11.68 6.77 -9.74
CA ALA A 152 12.51 6.12 -8.73
C ALA A 152 11.67 5.31 -7.71
N PHE A 153 10.51 5.82 -7.28
CA PHE A 153 9.57 5.12 -6.43
C PHE A 153 9.03 3.85 -7.09
N LEU A 154 8.64 3.94 -8.37
CA LEU A 154 8.20 2.78 -9.13
C LEU A 154 9.34 1.75 -9.28
N THR A 155 10.55 2.20 -9.60
CA THR A 155 11.73 1.33 -9.72
C THR A 155 12.01 0.58 -8.43
N VAL A 156 12.08 1.26 -7.27
CA VAL A 156 12.36 0.58 -6.01
C VAL A 156 11.24 -0.40 -5.62
N THR A 157 9.99 -0.07 -5.93
CA THR A 157 8.83 -0.95 -5.67
C THR A 157 8.89 -2.21 -6.54
N VAL A 158 9.18 -2.07 -7.83
CA VAL A 158 9.34 -3.22 -8.75
C VAL A 158 10.50 -4.10 -8.32
N VAL A 159 11.66 -3.50 -7.99
CA VAL A 159 12.83 -4.24 -7.48
C VAL A 159 12.46 -5.01 -6.20
N SER A 160 11.75 -4.37 -5.28
CA SER A 160 11.29 -4.98 -4.03
C SER A 160 10.36 -6.17 -4.26
N VAL A 161 9.37 -6.04 -5.15
CA VAL A 161 8.45 -7.13 -5.49
C VAL A 161 9.18 -8.29 -6.17
N ILE A 162 10.07 -8.01 -7.12
CA ILE A 162 10.88 -9.05 -7.78
C ILE A 162 11.77 -9.76 -6.76
N ALA A 163 12.45 -9.02 -5.89
CA ALA A 163 13.30 -9.56 -4.83
C ALA A 163 12.49 -10.45 -3.87
N ALA A 164 11.29 -10.02 -3.47
CA ALA A 164 10.41 -10.80 -2.61
C ALA A 164 9.94 -12.10 -3.28
N CYS A 165 9.60 -12.06 -4.57
CA CYS A 165 9.23 -13.25 -5.35
C CYS A 165 10.40 -14.24 -5.44
N VAL A 166 11.61 -13.77 -5.79
CA VAL A 166 12.82 -14.59 -5.88
C VAL A 166 13.18 -15.18 -4.52
N ALA A 167 13.16 -14.36 -3.45
CA ALA A 167 13.41 -14.79 -2.09
C ALA A 167 12.41 -15.86 -1.62
N THR A 168 11.13 -15.69 -1.94
CA THR A 168 10.09 -16.68 -1.61
C THR A 168 10.31 -17.99 -2.38
N ALA A 169 10.61 -17.91 -3.68
CA ALA A 169 10.89 -19.09 -4.50
C ALA A 169 12.15 -19.85 -4.01
N ALA A 170 13.21 -19.11 -3.68
CA ALA A 170 14.42 -19.62 -3.06
C ALA A 170 14.13 -20.30 -1.72
N GLY A 171 13.44 -19.62 -0.80
CA GLY A 171 13.07 -20.15 0.51
C GLY A 171 12.26 -21.44 0.40
N LEU A 172 11.28 -21.49 -0.50
CA LEU A 172 10.51 -22.70 -0.77
C LEU A 172 11.38 -23.83 -1.36
N ALA A 173 12.40 -23.52 -2.17
CA ALA A 173 13.27 -24.51 -2.83
C ALA A 173 14.25 -25.15 -1.86
N TRP A 174 14.83 -24.35 -0.97
CA TRP A 174 15.82 -24.82 -0.01
C TRP A 174 15.21 -25.35 1.30
N SER A 175 13.93 -25.07 1.59
CA SER A 175 13.27 -25.53 2.83
C SER A 175 13.30 -27.05 3.02
N ARG A 176 13.20 -27.84 1.94
CA ARG A 176 13.27 -29.31 2.01
C ARG A 176 14.67 -29.84 2.31
N ARG A 177 15.72 -29.09 1.94
CA ARG A 177 17.11 -29.54 2.06
C ARG A 177 17.76 -29.06 3.35
N TRP A 178 17.44 -27.84 3.78
CA TRP A 178 18.08 -27.18 4.93
C TRP A 178 17.14 -27.02 6.13
N GLY A 179 15.88 -27.42 6.00
CA GLY A 179 14.84 -27.12 6.97
C GLY A 179 14.26 -25.71 6.78
N SER A 180 13.15 -25.43 7.47
CA SER A 180 12.42 -24.17 7.33
C SER A 180 13.24 -22.97 7.79
N TRP A 181 13.89 -23.06 8.94
CA TRP A 181 14.59 -21.92 9.54
C TRP A 181 15.74 -21.37 8.69
N PRO A 182 16.72 -22.19 8.24
CA PRO A 182 17.83 -21.67 7.41
C PRO A 182 17.36 -21.17 6.05
N ALA A 183 16.32 -21.79 5.47
CA ALA A 183 15.76 -21.35 4.20
C ALA A 183 15.02 -20.00 4.32
N THR A 184 14.29 -19.79 5.42
CA THR A 184 13.67 -18.49 5.71
C THR A 184 14.73 -17.43 5.98
N ALA A 185 15.78 -17.74 6.74
CA ALA A 185 16.89 -16.82 6.99
C ALA A 185 17.60 -16.41 5.68
N LEU A 186 17.84 -17.36 4.78
CA LEU A 186 18.40 -17.07 3.45
C LEU A 186 17.47 -16.16 2.63
N ALA A 187 16.16 -16.45 2.61
CA ALA A 187 15.19 -15.66 1.87
C ALA A 187 15.13 -14.21 2.37
N VAL A 188 14.98 -14.03 3.69
CA VAL A 188 14.90 -12.71 4.32
C VAL A 188 16.22 -11.95 4.17
N GLY A 189 17.35 -12.61 4.44
CA GLY A 189 18.68 -12.00 4.29
C GLY A 189 18.98 -11.61 2.85
N GLY A 190 18.66 -12.48 1.88
CA GLY A 190 18.83 -12.20 0.46
C GLY A 190 17.98 -11.02 0.00
N TYR A 191 16.71 -10.96 0.41
CA TYR A 191 15.84 -9.81 0.15
C TYR A 191 16.44 -8.51 0.74
N ALA A 192 16.89 -8.54 2.00
CA ALA A 192 17.47 -7.38 2.66
C ALA A 192 18.73 -6.87 1.95
N VAL A 193 19.62 -7.77 1.50
CA VAL A 193 20.83 -7.41 0.75
C VAL A 193 20.47 -6.74 -0.58
N VAL A 194 19.51 -7.30 -1.34
CA VAL A 194 19.07 -6.70 -2.61
C VAL A 194 18.49 -5.31 -2.38
N MET A 195 17.67 -5.13 -1.33
CA MET A 195 17.08 -3.84 -1.02
C MET A 195 18.11 -2.82 -0.54
N LEU A 196 19.13 -3.24 0.23
CA LEU A 196 20.23 -2.37 0.61
C LEU A 196 21.00 -1.86 -0.62
N ILE A 197 21.28 -2.75 -1.58
CA ILE A 197 21.93 -2.38 -2.84
C ILE A 197 21.06 -1.39 -3.64
N ALA A 198 19.75 -1.64 -3.71
CA ALA A 198 18.81 -0.73 -4.37
C ALA A 198 18.79 0.65 -3.70
N PHE A 199 18.82 0.70 -2.36
CA PHE A 199 18.79 1.96 -1.60
C PHE A 199 20.05 2.79 -1.81
N VAL A 200 21.22 2.15 -1.93
CA VAL A 200 22.48 2.84 -2.21
C VAL A 200 22.56 3.29 -3.67
N SER A 201 22.02 2.50 -4.60
CA SER A 201 22.09 2.78 -6.04
C SER A 201 21.13 3.88 -6.50
N LEU A 202 19.97 4.03 -5.85
CA LEU A 202 18.95 4.98 -6.27
C LEU A 202 19.14 6.38 -5.64
N PRO A 203 18.81 7.46 -6.38
CA PRO A 203 19.08 8.84 -5.94
C PRO A 203 18.29 9.23 -4.68
N GLY A 204 18.78 10.22 -3.94
CA GLY A 204 18.03 10.90 -2.89
C GLY A 204 17.33 12.14 -3.42
N PHE A 205 16.17 12.48 -2.85
CA PHE A 205 15.42 13.69 -3.20
C PHE A 205 15.18 14.54 -1.95
N HIS A 206 15.39 15.85 -2.06
CA HIS A 206 15.15 16.83 -1.00
C HIS A 206 14.09 17.82 -1.48
N GLU A 207 12.83 17.41 -1.43
CA GLU A 207 11.71 18.13 -2.07
C GLU A 207 10.85 18.93 -1.09
N VAL A 208 11.17 18.89 0.20
CA VAL A 208 10.37 19.59 1.22
C VAL A 208 10.71 21.09 1.14
N PRO A 209 9.71 21.96 0.92
CA PRO A 209 9.89 23.41 0.93
C PRO A 209 10.67 23.93 2.14
N GLY A 210 11.77 24.63 1.88
CA GLY A 210 12.46 25.44 2.88
C GLY A 210 11.80 26.82 3.06
N PRO A 211 12.29 27.64 3.99
CA PRO A 211 11.81 29.01 4.16
C PRO A 211 11.99 29.85 2.89
N LEU A 212 10.95 30.61 2.54
CA LEU A 212 10.99 31.59 1.47
C LEU A 212 11.52 32.92 2.02
N SER A 213 12.60 33.44 1.42
CA SER A 213 13.22 34.70 1.82
C SER A 213 13.04 35.77 0.74
N GLY A 214 12.68 36.97 1.17
CA GLY A 214 12.65 38.18 0.36
C GLY A 214 13.77 39.15 0.70
N PRO A 215 13.76 40.35 0.11
CA PRO A 215 14.79 41.38 0.34
C PRO A 215 14.95 41.80 1.81
N ASP A 216 13.85 41.76 2.58
CA ASP A 216 13.79 42.24 3.97
C ASP A 216 13.83 41.12 5.03
N GLY A 217 14.01 39.86 4.61
CA GLY A 217 14.07 38.70 5.52
C GLY A 217 13.19 37.51 5.09
N ILE A 218 12.87 36.63 6.03
CA ILE A 218 12.00 35.47 5.77
C ILE A 218 10.56 35.96 5.60
N LEU A 219 9.97 35.68 4.44
CA LEU A 219 8.57 36.01 4.12
C LEU A 219 7.62 34.90 4.55
N MET A 220 8.08 33.65 4.43
CA MET A 220 7.29 32.48 4.80
C MET A 220 8.19 31.36 5.29
N GLU A 221 7.76 30.69 6.35
CA GLU A 221 8.46 29.52 6.88
C GLU A 221 8.37 28.31 5.92
N GLY A 222 9.29 27.36 6.10
CA GLY A 222 9.23 26.08 5.39
C GLY A 222 7.99 25.26 5.74
N PHE A 223 7.77 24.18 5.00
CA PHE A 223 6.61 23.32 5.25
C PHE A 223 6.62 22.76 6.69
N PRO A 224 5.51 22.81 7.44
CA PRO A 224 5.50 22.38 8.84
C PRO A 224 5.97 20.93 9.03
N ALA A 225 7.09 20.76 9.73
CA ALA A 225 7.71 19.45 9.93
C ALA A 225 6.81 18.43 10.65
N GLN A 226 5.97 18.90 11.58
CA GLN A 226 5.01 18.05 12.28
C GLN A 226 3.94 17.50 11.34
N VAL A 227 3.36 18.33 10.47
CA VAL A 227 2.35 17.92 9.48
C VAL A 227 2.95 16.90 8.51
N LEU A 228 4.20 17.12 8.09
CA LEU A 228 4.93 16.18 7.24
C LEU A 228 5.15 14.83 7.92
N ALA A 229 5.56 14.84 9.19
CA ALA A 229 5.79 13.64 9.97
C ALA A 229 4.49 12.84 10.16
N ASP A 230 3.41 13.52 10.58
CA ASP A 230 2.11 12.91 10.79
C ASP A 230 1.55 12.33 9.48
N PHE A 231 1.70 13.04 8.36
CA PHE A 231 1.25 12.55 7.06
C PHE A 231 1.98 11.27 6.65
N ARG A 232 3.30 11.20 6.88
CA ARG A 232 4.11 10.01 6.57
C ARG A 232 3.71 8.81 7.42
N VAL A 233 3.52 9.03 8.73
CA VAL A 233 3.09 7.98 9.65
C VAL A 233 1.67 7.50 9.31
N TYR A 234 0.73 8.42 9.11
CA TYR A 234 -0.66 8.08 8.80
C TYR A 234 -0.80 7.43 7.43
N SER A 235 -0.02 7.85 6.42
CA SER A 235 0.03 7.16 5.13
C SER A 235 0.51 5.72 5.27
N LEU A 236 1.55 5.48 6.07
CA LEU A 236 2.04 4.12 6.33
C LEU A 236 1.03 3.29 7.13
N LEU A 237 0.38 3.87 8.14
CA LEU A 237 -0.69 3.21 8.92
C LEU A 237 -1.89 2.87 8.04
N ASN A 238 -2.30 3.76 7.15
CA ASN A 238 -3.41 3.52 6.23
C ASN A 238 -3.12 2.31 5.33
N GLN A 239 -1.89 2.21 4.82
CA GLN A 239 -1.46 1.04 4.05
C GLN A 239 -1.40 -0.23 4.91
N ALA A 240 -0.89 -0.14 6.14
CA ALA A 240 -0.89 -1.28 7.06
C ALA A 240 -2.32 -1.76 7.37
N LEU A 241 -3.27 -0.84 7.53
CA LEU A 241 -4.70 -1.15 7.70
C LEU A 241 -5.25 -1.86 6.46
N MET A 242 -4.98 -1.35 5.25
CA MET A 242 -5.40 -1.99 4.00
C MET A 242 -4.98 -3.46 3.94
N TRP A 243 -3.68 -3.72 4.10
CA TRP A 243 -3.13 -5.07 4.01
C TRP A 243 -3.65 -5.95 5.13
N THR A 244 -3.72 -5.44 6.36
CA THR A 244 -4.26 -6.18 7.51
C THR A 244 -5.70 -6.59 7.27
N THR A 245 -6.55 -5.66 6.82
CA THR A 245 -7.95 -5.95 6.50
C THR A 245 -8.06 -6.98 5.38
N ILE A 246 -7.31 -6.83 4.29
CA ILE A 246 -7.28 -7.82 3.19
C ILE A 246 -6.92 -9.22 3.72
N GLY A 247 -5.86 -9.33 4.51
CA GLY A 247 -5.37 -10.59 5.06
C GLY A 247 -6.38 -11.24 6.02
N VAL A 248 -6.94 -10.45 6.95
CA VAL A 248 -7.94 -10.92 7.93
C VAL A 248 -9.23 -11.33 7.22
N THR A 249 -9.74 -10.52 6.29
CA THR A 249 -10.95 -10.87 5.54
C THR A 249 -10.75 -12.16 4.76
N TRP A 250 -9.61 -12.35 4.09
CA TRP A 250 -9.33 -13.59 3.38
C TRP A 250 -9.16 -14.80 4.31
N ALA A 251 -8.50 -14.63 5.46
CA ALA A 251 -8.37 -15.67 6.47
C ALA A 251 -9.74 -16.15 6.97
N LEU A 252 -10.64 -15.22 7.30
CA LEU A 252 -12.01 -15.53 7.73
C LEU A 252 -12.79 -16.27 6.63
N LEU A 253 -12.75 -15.78 5.40
CA LEU A 253 -13.42 -16.43 4.25
C LEU A 253 -12.87 -17.83 3.97
N SER A 254 -11.56 -18.03 4.15
CA SER A 254 -10.92 -19.34 3.96
C SER A 254 -11.27 -20.31 5.08
N GLY A 255 -11.28 -19.84 6.33
CA GLY A 255 -11.67 -20.64 7.50
C GLY A 255 -13.14 -21.09 7.45
N LEU A 256 -14.05 -20.20 7.05
CA LEU A 256 -15.47 -20.54 6.89
C LEU A 256 -15.68 -21.62 5.82
N ALA A 257 -15.00 -21.50 4.67
CA ALA A 257 -15.11 -22.49 3.60
C ALA A 257 -14.58 -23.88 4.01
N ALA A 258 -13.50 -23.93 4.80
CA ALA A 258 -12.98 -25.19 5.32
C ALA A 258 -13.97 -25.88 6.28
N ARG A 259 -14.61 -25.12 7.16
CA ARG A 259 -15.63 -25.63 8.10
C ARG A 259 -16.88 -26.15 7.40
N HIS A 260 -17.34 -25.46 6.35
CA HIS A 260 -18.48 -25.94 5.55
C HIS A 260 -18.20 -27.28 4.87
N ARG A 261 -17.00 -27.46 4.29
CA ARG A 261 -16.61 -28.72 3.64
C ARG A 261 -16.54 -29.89 4.63
N GLN A 262 -16.07 -29.66 5.86
CA GLN A 262 -16.04 -30.69 6.89
C GLN A 262 -17.45 -31.13 7.32
N ARG A 263 -18.39 -30.18 7.41
CA ARG A 263 -19.79 -30.46 7.75
C ARG A 263 -20.53 -31.25 6.67
N SER A 264 -20.31 -30.95 5.39
CA SER A 264 -20.95 -31.69 4.30
C SER A 264 -20.48 -33.14 4.24
N VAL A 265 -19.16 -33.38 4.35
CA VAL A 265 -18.59 -34.73 4.37
C VAL A 265 -19.05 -35.53 5.59
N GLY A 266 -19.22 -34.88 6.75
CA GLY A 266 -19.75 -35.53 7.94
C GLY A 266 -21.23 -35.92 7.84
N MET A 267 -22.05 -35.16 7.09
CA MET A 267 -23.46 -35.51 6.83
C MET A 267 -23.60 -36.70 5.88
N ASP A 268 -22.76 -36.78 4.84
CA ASP A 268 -22.77 -37.90 3.90
C ASP A 268 -22.39 -39.23 4.57
N TYR A 269 -21.56 -39.19 5.62
CA TYR A 269 -21.13 -40.38 6.37
C TYR A 269 -22.17 -40.89 7.40
N VAL A 270 -23.10 -40.01 7.82
CA VAL A 270 -24.18 -40.36 8.76
C VAL A 270 -25.44 -40.84 8.01
N ALA A 271 -25.52 -40.59 6.70
CA ALA A 271 -26.64 -40.97 5.85
C ALA A 271 -26.47 -42.35 5.14
N THR A 272 -25.38 -43.07 5.41
CA THR A 272 -25.08 -44.43 4.91
C THR A 272 -25.08 -45.45 6.03
#